data_AF-I9WCH5-F1
#
_entry.id   AF-I9WCH5-F1
#
_cell.length_a   1.000
_cell.length_b   1.000
_cell.length_c   1.000
_cell.angle_alpha   90.00
_cell.angle_beta   90.00
_cell.angle_gamma   90.00
#
_symmetry.space_group_name_H-M   'P 1'
#
loop_
_entity.id
_entity.type
_entity.pdbx_description
1 polymer ?
#
loop_
_entity_poly.entity_id
_entity_poly.type
_entity_poly.pdbx_seq_one_letter_code
_entity_poly.pdbx_strand_id
1 'polypeptide(L)'
;MSRSERSEDDIAAAAAISLEQVPLIDFGPFLGGDAASRQAVADEIARACEDIGFFYLTGHGVPQPVVDAVFAAAADFFARPTEERARAYATPEWYRGYIPMPERQPLSRNTRMFEQYRLQHEWPADESDMEHARIFDQVNRWPEGMDQFQQASEDYLDSMLHLGRELLRAFALGLGLEETRFDAWFTQPPSQLSFNYYPVLPGDADPDVSNMISHTDEGPFTILAQSAVGGLEVKRRDGAWIQAPPIAGAFTINVGDMMMWWSNGRFISNYHRVRNRTDVERFSVPYFANPDRSVVVEPQPELIGDGALYPPVRVADHLARFYKQLSKNPHETYN
;
A
#
# COMPACT_ATOMS: atom_id res chain seq x y z
N MET A 1 13.28 4.69 3.32
CA MET A 1 13.94 4.92 2.01
C MET A 1 13.41 3.81 1.13
N SER A 2 12.15 3.95 0.71
CA SER A 2 11.63 3.28 -0.47
C SER A 2 12.65 3.55 -1.57
N ARG A 3 13.34 2.50 -2.00
CA ARG A 3 14.34 2.60 -3.04
C ARG A 3 13.64 2.61 -4.39
N SER A 4 12.97 3.72 -4.67
CA SER A 4 12.67 4.17 -6.02
C SER A 4 13.98 4.66 -6.66
N GLU A 5 14.95 3.76 -6.82
CA GLU A 5 16.11 4.02 -7.67
C GLU A 5 15.79 3.51 -9.07
N ARG A 6 16.22 4.22 -10.12
CA ARG A 6 16.20 3.68 -11.49
C ARG A 6 16.96 2.35 -11.46
N SER A 7 16.24 1.25 -11.45
CA SER A 7 16.84 -0.07 -11.25
C SER A 7 17.26 -0.64 -12.60
N GLU A 8 18.38 -1.36 -12.64
CA GLU A 8 18.74 -2.18 -13.81
C GLU A 8 17.66 -3.24 -14.12
N ASP A 9 16.78 -3.55 -13.15
CA ASP A 9 15.66 -4.47 -13.30
C ASP A 9 14.54 -3.95 -14.21
N ASP A 10 14.44 -2.63 -14.40
CA ASP A 10 13.52 -2.02 -15.36
C ASP A 10 14.10 -2.04 -16.79
N ILE A 11 15.38 -2.42 -16.96
CA ILE A 11 16.07 -2.55 -18.24
C ILE A 11 15.99 -4.00 -18.77
N ALA A 12 16.01 -5.01 -17.90
CA ALA A 12 15.98 -6.41 -18.30
C ALA A 12 14.63 -6.81 -18.94
N ALA A 13 14.68 -7.48 -20.11
CA ALA A 13 13.50 -8.08 -20.74
C ALA A 13 12.87 -9.10 -19.78
N ALA A 14 11.54 -9.10 -19.68
CA ALA A 14 10.81 -9.99 -18.78
C ALA A 14 11.20 -11.46 -19.05
N ALA A 15 11.89 -12.07 -18.08
CA ALA A 15 12.01 -13.51 -18.02
C ALA A 15 10.60 -14.13 -17.97
N ALA A 16 10.44 -15.34 -18.52
CA ALA A 16 9.16 -16.02 -18.64
C ALA A 16 8.35 -15.94 -17.34
N ILE A 17 7.15 -15.34 -17.42
CA ILE A 17 6.21 -15.23 -16.29
C ILE A 17 5.82 -16.66 -15.88
N SER A 18 6.36 -17.11 -14.76
CA SER A 18 5.98 -18.39 -14.15
C SER A 18 4.56 -18.31 -13.57
N LEU A 19 3.80 -19.39 -13.70
CA LEU A 19 2.47 -19.57 -13.12
C LEU A 19 2.51 -20.00 -11.64
N GLU A 20 3.68 -20.08 -11.01
CA GLU A 20 3.79 -20.32 -9.57
C GLU A 20 3.21 -19.14 -8.78
N GLN A 21 2.29 -19.49 -7.88
CA GLN A 21 1.21 -18.63 -7.45
C GLN A 21 1.59 -17.88 -6.18
N VAL A 22 1.38 -16.56 -6.17
CA VAL A 22 1.19 -15.81 -4.92
C VAL A 22 0.15 -16.59 -4.09
N PRO A 23 0.48 -17.04 -2.86
CA PRO A 23 -0.38 -17.92 -2.08
C PRO A 23 -1.77 -17.32 -1.87
N LEU A 24 -2.82 -18.15 -1.89
CA LEU A 24 -4.19 -17.74 -1.58
C LEU A 24 -4.58 -18.30 -0.21
N ILE A 25 -4.84 -17.41 0.74
CA ILE A 25 -5.07 -17.74 2.14
C ILE A 25 -6.51 -17.35 2.52
N ASP A 26 -7.24 -18.28 3.13
CA ASP A 26 -8.56 -17.99 3.72
C ASP A 26 -8.42 -17.51 5.17
N PHE A 27 -8.82 -16.26 5.42
CA PHE A 27 -8.76 -15.62 6.74
C PHE A 27 -9.96 -15.95 7.63
N GLY A 28 -11.01 -16.58 7.10
CA GLY A 28 -12.22 -16.91 7.85
C GLY A 28 -11.94 -17.68 9.16
N PRO A 29 -11.11 -18.73 9.16
CA PRO A 29 -10.74 -19.46 10.37
C PRO A 29 -9.96 -18.62 11.39
N PHE A 30 -9.22 -17.60 10.94
CA PHE A 30 -8.60 -16.64 11.86
C PHE A 30 -9.68 -15.82 12.56
N LEU A 31 -10.60 -15.21 11.82
CA LEU A 31 -11.63 -14.33 12.37
C LEU A 31 -12.65 -15.03 13.29
N GLY A 32 -13.02 -16.28 12.99
CA GLY A 32 -14.12 -16.98 13.67
C GLY A 32 -13.77 -18.31 14.34
N GLY A 33 -12.53 -18.78 14.22
CA GLY A 33 -12.09 -20.07 14.74
C GLY A 33 -11.56 -20.03 16.17
N ASP A 34 -11.10 -21.18 16.64
CA ASP A 34 -10.40 -21.32 17.93
C ASP A 34 -8.91 -20.94 17.82
N ALA A 35 -8.17 -21.00 18.93
CA ALA A 35 -6.76 -20.64 18.98
C ALA A 35 -5.89 -21.49 18.02
N ALA A 36 -6.22 -22.77 17.83
CA ALA A 36 -5.50 -23.64 16.90
C ALA A 36 -5.75 -23.23 15.44
N SER A 37 -6.99 -22.88 15.11
CA SER A 37 -7.36 -22.38 13.77
C SER A 37 -6.70 -21.04 13.46
N ARG A 38 -6.67 -20.11 14.43
CA ARG A 38 -5.95 -18.83 14.32
C ARG A 38 -4.46 -19.05 14.08
N GLN A 39 -3.81 -19.91 14.87
CA GLN A 39 -2.39 -20.20 14.69
C GLN A 39 -2.09 -20.83 13.33
N ALA A 40 -2.93 -21.76 12.85
CA ALA A 40 -2.71 -22.40 11.55
C ALA A 40 -2.74 -21.39 10.39
N VAL A 41 -3.66 -20.42 10.41
CA VAL A 41 -3.71 -19.33 9.42
C VAL A 41 -2.49 -18.41 9.56
N ALA A 42 -2.11 -18.07 10.80
CA ALA A 42 -0.91 -17.27 11.07
C ALA A 42 0.37 -17.93 10.54
N ASP A 43 0.50 -19.25 10.66
CA ASP A 43 1.63 -20.03 10.14
C ASP A 43 1.65 -20.06 8.60
N GLU A 44 0.49 -20.03 7.94
CA GLU A 44 0.40 -19.90 6.48
C GLU A 44 0.83 -18.50 6.02
N ILE A 45 0.34 -17.45 6.68
CA ILE A 45 0.74 -16.08 6.44
C ILE A 45 2.25 -15.92 6.64
N ALA A 46 2.80 -16.43 7.75
CA ALA A 46 4.24 -16.37 8.03
C ALA A 46 5.07 -17.00 6.91
N ARG A 47 4.66 -18.17 6.39
CA ARG A 47 5.35 -18.82 5.26
C ARG A 47 5.32 -17.97 4.00
N ALA A 48 4.19 -17.35 3.67
CA ALA A 48 4.08 -16.47 2.51
C ALA A 48 4.93 -15.20 2.68
N CYS A 49 4.95 -14.62 3.87
CA CYS A 49 5.74 -13.44 4.23
C CYS A 49 7.24 -13.72 4.25
N GLU A 50 7.65 -14.91 4.68
CA GLU A 50 9.04 -15.36 4.63
C GLU A 50 9.45 -15.57 3.17
N ASP A 51 8.69 -16.31 2.35
CA ASP A 51 9.11 -16.66 0.99
C ASP A 51 9.13 -15.47 0.00
N ILE A 52 7.95 -14.90 -0.28
CA ILE A 52 7.78 -13.86 -1.31
C ILE A 52 7.34 -12.51 -0.75
N GLY A 53 6.81 -12.46 0.48
CA GLY A 53 6.32 -11.21 1.07
C GLY A 53 4.93 -10.80 0.57
N PHE A 54 4.24 -11.66 -0.18
CA PHE A 54 2.95 -11.40 -0.84
C PHE A 54 2.01 -12.60 -0.68
N PHE A 55 0.71 -12.34 -0.50
CA PHE A 55 -0.35 -13.34 -0.57
C PHE A 55 -1.69 -12.71 -0.95
N TYR A 56 -2.62 -13.49 -1.49
CA TYR A 56 -4.02 -13.15 -1.57
C TYR A 56 -4.75 -13.56 -0.31
N LEU A 57 -5.71 -12.75 0.11
CA LEU A 57 -6.51 -12.98 1.29
C LEU A 57 -7.99 -13.03 0.92
N THR A 58 -8.65 -14.16 1.16
CA THR A 58 -10.11 -14.33 1.09
C THR A 58 -10.69 -14.49 2.48
N GLY A 59 -12.02 -14.49 2.62
CA GLY A 59 -12.66 -14.65 3.94
C GLY A 59 -12.33 -13.53 4.93
N HIS A 60 -11.88 -12.38 4.43
CA HIS A 60 -11.36 -11.25 5.20
C HIS A 60 -12.43 -10.44 5.96
N GLY A 61 -13.71 -10.81 5.86
CA GLY A 61 -14.81 -10.18 6.62
C GLY A 61 -15.30 -8.82 6.10
N VAL A 62 -14.50 -8.08 5.31
CA VAL A 62 -14.96 -6.84 4.66
C VAL A 62 -16.12 -7.12 3.68
N PRO A 63 -17.28 -6.47 3.81
CA PRO A 63 -18.42 -6.70 2.93
C PRO A 63 -18.15 -6.26 1.49
N GLN A 64 -18.51 -7.10 0.51
CA GLN A 64 -18.36 -6.77 -0.92
C GLN A 64 -19.01 -5.43 -1.32
N PRO A 65 -20.19 -5.04 -0.82
CA PRO A 65 -20.77 -3.73 -1.15
C PRO A 65 -19.89 -2.53 -0.75
N VAL A 66 -19.06 -2.65 0.29
CA VAL A 66 -18.12 -1.58 0.70
C VAL A 66 -16.97 -1.48 -0.31
N VAL A 67 -16.48 -2.62 -0.79
CA VAL A 67 -15.47 -2.68 -1.86
C VAL A 67 -16.03 -2.13 -3.18
N ASP A 68 -17.24 -2.52 -3.54
CA ASP A 68 -17.89 -2.05 -4.77
C ASP A 68 -18.14 -0.53 -4.73
N ALA A 69 -18.59 -0.01 -3.58
CA ALA A 69 -18.83 1.42 -3.40
C ALA A 69 -17.55 2.25 -3.53
N VAL A 70 -16.42 1.80 -2.97
CA VAL A 70 -15.16 2.54 -3.08
C VAL A 70 -14.61 2.56 -4.51
N PHE A 71 -14.80 1.49 -5.28
CA PHE A 71 -14.44 1.48 -6.71
C PHE A 71 -15.37 2.34 -7.56
N ALA A 72 -16.68 2.34 -7.28
CA ALA A 72 -17.63 3.22 -7.95
C ALA A 72 -17.29 4.69 -7.69
N ALA A 73 -17.03 5.05 -6.43
CA ALA A 73 -16.57 6.39 -6.05
C ALA A 73 -15.29 6.79 -6.79
N ALA A 74 -14.31 5.88 -6.90
CA ALA A 74 -13.08 6.12 -7.65
C ALA A 74 -13.38 6.46 -9.11
N ALA A 75 -14.15 5.61 -9.79
CA ALA A 75 -14.50 5.79 -11.19
C ALA A 75 -15.24 7.11 -11.42
N ASP A 76 -16.21 7.44 -10.58
CA ASP A 76 -16.96 8.69 -10.65
C ASP A 76 -16.06 9.92 -10.48
N PHE A 77 -15.11 9.88 -9.54
CA PHE A 77 -14.18 10.99 -9.33
C PHE A 77 -13.26 11.17 -10.55
N PHE A 78 -12.63 10.09 -11.03
CA PHE A 78 -11.66 10.17 -12.12
C PHE A 78 -12.31 10.48 -13.48
N ALA A 79 -13.62 10.25 -13.65
CA ALA A 79 -14.38 10.66 -14.83
C ALA A 79 -14.70 12.17 -14.89
N ARG A 80 -14.55 12.92 -13.79
CA ARG A 80 -14.83 14.36 -13.74
C ARG A 80 -13.81 15.16 -14.57
N PRO A 81 -14.19 16.34 -15.12
CA PRO A 81 -13.25 17.24 -15.78
C PRO A 81 -12.03 17.55 -14.90
N THR A 82 -10.85 17.66 -15.50
CA THR A 82 -9.59 17.96 -14.78
C THR A 82 -9.68 19.20 -13.90
N GLU A 83 -10.39 20.25 -14.35
CA GLU A 83 -10.58 21.48 -13.57
C GLU A 83 -11.37 21.25 -12.26
N GLU A 84 -12.29 20.30 -12.25
CA GLU A 84 -13.05 19.94 -11.06
C GLU A 84 -12.22 19.06 -10.13
N ARG A 85 -11.50 18.07 -10.68
CA ARG A 85 -10.56 17.20 -9.92
C ARG A 85 -9.45 18.03 -9.25
N ALA A 86 -8.94 19.05 -9.94
CA ALA A 86 -7.90 19.96 -9.46
C ALA A 86 -8.25 20.72 -8.16
N ARG A 87 -9.55 20.90 -7.86
CA ARG A 87 -9.96 21.57 -6.61
C ARG A 87 -9.60 20.75 -5.36
N ALA A 88 -9.42 19.44 -5.52
CA ALA A 88 -9.05 18.53 -4.45
C ALA A 88 -7.54 18.26 -4.36
N TYR A 89 -6.68 19.04 -5.04
CA TYR A 89 -5.24 18.75 -5.10
C TYR A 89 -4.58 18.58 -3.73
N ALA A 90 -3.69 17.59 -3.59
CA ALA A 90 -2.66 17.63 -2.58
C ALA A 90 -1.70 18.80 -2.86
N THR A 91 -1.06 19.36 -1.83
CA THR A 91 -0.08 20.46 -1.97
C THR A 91 1.11 20.23 -1.04
N PRO A 92 2.19 21.02 -1.18
CA PRO A 92 3.31 21.01 -0.22
C PRO A 92 2.94 21.38 1.23
N GLU A 93 1.71 21.81 1.49
CA GLU A 93 1.18 22.09 2.83
C GLU A 93 0.06 21.12 3.20
N TRP A 94 -0.39 20.30 2.25
CA TRP A 94 -1.57 19.46 2.36
C TRP A 94 -1.34 18.09 1.70
N TYR A 95 -0.83 17.14 2.46
CA TYR A 95 -0.41 15.83 1.94
C TYR A 95 -1.56 15.01 1.30
N ARG A 96 -2.78 15.20 1.80
CA ARG A 96 -3.99 14.47 1.42
C ARG A 96 -4.70 15.18 0.26
N GLY A 97 -5.23 14.42 -0.70
CA GLY A 97 -5.90 14.94 -1.88
C GLY A 97 -5.46 14.30 -3.21
N TYR A 98 -5.94 14.89 -4.30
CA TYR A 98 -5.68 14.48 -5.68
C TYR A 98 -4.26 14.84 -6.12
N ILE A 99 -3.61 13.93 -6.84
CA ILE A 99 -2.28 14.06 -7.40
C ILE A 99 -2.39 13.68 -8.88
N PRO A 100 -2.21 14.65 -9.79
CA PRO A 100 -2.32 14.38 -11.21
C PRO A 100 -1.16 13.49 -11.68
N MET A 101 -1.34 12.93 -12.87
CA MET A 101 -0.25 12.32 -13.60
C MET A 101 0.78 13.41 -13.98
N PRO A 102 2.10 13.15 -13.93
CA PRO A 102 3.11 14.13 -14.32
C PRO A 102 2.92 14.63 -15.76
N GLU A 103 2.98 15.94 -15.96
CA GLU A 103 2.94 16.52 -17.31
C GLU A 103 4.24 16.24 -18.08
N ARG A 104 4.12 15.92 -19.39
CA ARG A 104 5.21 15.97 -20.38
C ARG A 104 6.46 15.14 -20.05
N GLN A 105 6.30 13.85 -19.76
CA GLN A 105 7.42 12.90 -19.80
C GLN A 105 7.28 11.95 -21.00
N PRO A 106 8.37 11.63 -21.72
CA PRO A 106 8.34 10.54 -22.67
C PRO A 106 7.94 9.26 -21.94
N LEU A 107 6.94 8.56 -22.49
CA LEU A 107 6.46 7.30 -21.94
C LEU A 107 7.56 6.25 -22.10
N SER A 108 8.04 5.72 -20.99
CA SER A 108 9.13 4.76 -20.92
C SER A 108 8.95 3.81 -19.73
N ARG A 109 9.84 2.82 -19.65
CA ARG A 109 9.97 1.89 -18.52
C ARG A 109 10.22 2.53 -17.14
N ASN A 110 10.51 3.83 -17.08
CA ASN A 110 10.74 4.58 -15.84
C ASN A 110 9.71 5.70 -15.61
N THR A 111 8.65 5.75 -16.40
CA THR A 111 7.62 6.78 -16.26
C THR A 111 6.69 6.43 -15.09
N ARG A 112 6.10 7.44 -14.46
CA ARG A 112 4.97 7.29 -13.54
C ARG A 112 3.71 7.66 -14.30
N MET A 113 2.95 6.68 -14.79
CA MET A 113 1.76 6.91 -15.61
C MET A 113 0.49 6.51 -14.87
N PHE A 114 0.15 7.28 -13.83
CA PHE A 114 -1.11 7.14 -13.10
C PHE A 114 -1.45 8.43 -12.36
N GLU A 115 -2.74 8.62 -12.14
CA GLU A 115 -3.27 9.62 -11.22
C GLU A 115 -3.55 8.98 -9.86
N GLN A 116 -3.45 9.75 -8.78
CA GLN A 116 -3.65 9.25 -7.42
C GLN A 116 -4.54 10.19 -6.61
N TYR A 117 -5.33 9.66 -5.67
CA TYR A 117 -6.00 10.44 -4.65
C TYR A 117 -5.71 9.85 -3.28
N ARG A 118 -5.15 10.63 -2.35
CA ARG A 118 -4.76 10.17 -1.00
C ARG A 118 -5.75 10.61 0.07
N LEU A 119 -6.10 9.69 0.96
CA LEU A 119 -6.91 9.92 2.15
C LEU A 119 -6.28 9.23 3.37
N GLN A 120 -6.65 9.70 4.56
CA GLN A 120 -6.35 9.03 5.82
C GLN A 120 -7.54 9.20 6.76
N HIS A 121 -7.60 8.42 7.84
CA HIS A 121 -8.48 8.77 8.96
C HIS A 121 -8.14 10.18 9.50
N GLU A 122 -9.17 10.89 9.95
CA GLU A 122 -9.03 12.19 10.60
C GLU A 122 -8.96 12.00 12.11
N TRP A 123 -7.72 11.95 12.62
CA TRP A 123 -7.45 11.89 14.05
C TRP A 123 -7.30 13.29 14.63
N PRO A 124 -7.62 13.50 15.92
CA PRO A 124 -7.22 14.71 16.63
C PRO A 124 -5.71 14.92 16.53
N ALA A 125 -5.27 16.17 16.40
CA ALA A 125 -3.85 16.48 16.34
C ALA A 125 -3.14 16.05 17.64
N ASP A 126 -1.98 15.41 17.51
CA ASP A 126 -1.10 15.08 18.63
C ASP A 126 -0.11 16.22 18.86
N GLU A 127 -0.32 16.99 19.93
CA GLU A 127 0.52 18.13 20.28
C GLU A 127 1.98 17.75 20.59
N SER A 128 2.26 16.48 20.90
CA SER A 128 3.61 15.99 21.22
C SER A 128 4.51 15.77 19.99
N ASP A 129 3.94 15.77 18.78
CA ASP A 129 4.62 15.44 17.51
C ASP A 129 4.75 16.63 16.55
N MET A 130 4.43 17.84 17.03
CA MET A 130 4.23 19.08 16.26
C MET A 130 5.41 19.56 15.38
N GLU A 131 6.63 19.04 15.58
CA GLU A 131 7.82 19.41 14.78
C GLU A 131 7.79 18.80 13.36
N HIS A 132 7.15 17.65 13.21
CA HIS A 132 7.19 16.82 12.01
C HIS A 132 5.80 16.38 11.50
N ALA A 133 4.74 16.68 12.27
CA ALA A 133 3.39 16.15 12.13
C ALA A 133 2.37 17.02 11.39
N ARG A 134 2.52 18.36 11.39
CA ARG A 134 1.40 19.28 11.05
C ARG A 134 0.75 19.06 9.69
N ILE A 135 1.51 18.53 8.73
CA ILE A 135 0.97 18.23 7.39
C ILE A 135 0.07 16.98 7.40
N PHE A 136 0.37 16.02 8.26
CA PHE A 136 -0.42 14.80 8.44
C PHE A 136 -1.65 15.02 9.34
N ASP A 137 -1.70 16.15 10.06
CA ASP A 137 -2.87 16.56 10.87
C ASP A 137 -3.92 17.33 10.04
N GLN A 138 -3.65 17.61 8.75
CA GLN A 138 -4.63 18.25 7.88
C GLN A 138 -5.81 17.31 7.60
N VAL A 139 -7.01 17.85 7.53
CA VAL A 139 -8.23 17.10 7.16
C VAL A 139 -8.16 16.63 5.69
N ASN A 140 -9.00 15.68 5.30
CA ASN A 140 -9.07 15.25 3.90
C ASN A 140 -9.63 16.37 3.00
N ARG A 141 -9.12 16.48 1.76
CA ARG A 141 -9.58 17.48 0.77
C ARG A 141 -10.70 16.95 -0.12
N TRP A 142 -11.85 16.65 0.47
CA TRP A 142 -12.97 16.03 -0.24
C TRP A 142 -13.37 16.75 -1.55
N PRO A 143 -13.68 16.01 -2.62
CA PRO A 143 -14.12 16.62 -3.87
C PRO A 143 -15.50 17.28 -3.72
N GLU A 144 -15.64 18.50 -4.23
CA GLU A 144 -16.86 19.30 -4.10
C GLU A 144 -18.07 18.62 -4.77
N GLY A 145 -19.16 18.50 -4.03
CA GLY A 145 -20.41 17.92 -4.51
C GLY A 145 -20.40 16.40 -4.68
N MET A 146 -19.47 15.69 -4.02
CA MET A 146 -19.32 14.24 -4.10
C MET A 146 -19.45 13.56 -2.72
N ASP A 147 -20.57 13.77 -2.05
CA ASP A 147 -20.82 13.22 -0.70
C ASP A 147 -20.71 11.68 -0.66
N GLN A 148 -21.10 11.00 -1.75
CA GLN A 148 -20.95 9.54 -1.87
C GLN A 148 -19.49 9.09 -1.95
N PHE A 149 -18.60 9.92 -2.52
CA PHE A 149 -17.16 9.63 -2.53
C PHE A 149 -16.62 9.66 -1.11
N GLN A 150 -17.02 10.68 -0.33
CA GLN A 150 -16.63 10.79 1.07
C GLN A 150 -17.12 9.58 1.88
N GLN A 151 -18.42 9.30 1.85
CA GLN A 151 -19.00 8.20 2.62
C GLN A 151 -18.37 6.84 2.27
N ALA A 152 -18.24 6.51 0.99
CA ALA A 152 -17.65 5.24 0.57
C ALA A 152 -16.18 5.13 0.97
N SER A 153 -15.44 6.24 0.94
CA SER A 153 -14.05 6.28 1.37
C SER A 153 -13.89 6.07 2.88
N GLU A 154 -14.74 6.69 3.68
CA GLU A 154 -14.76 6.56 5.15
C GLU A 154 -15.14 5.14 5.57
N ASP A 155 -16.20 4.57 4.99
CA ASP A 155 -16.64 3.19 5.26
C ASP A 155 -15.55 2.16 4.90
N TYR A 156 -14.85 2.39 3.78
CA TYR A 156 -13.75 1.54 3.36
C TYR A 156 -12.52 1.71 4.26
N LEU A 157 -12.16 2.95 4.62
CA LEU A 157 -11.09 3.24 5.59
C LEU A 157 -11.33 2.49 6.91
N ASP A 158 -12.53 2.57 7.48
CA ASP A 158 -12.87 1.88 8.73
C ASP A 158 -12.75 0.36 8.60
N SER A 159 -13.21 -0.19 7.47
CA SER A 159 -13.07 -1.61 7.16
C SER A 159 -11.61 -2.04 7.04
N MET A 160 -10.76 -1.23 6.41
CA MET A 160 -9.33 -1.50 6.28
C MET A 160 -8.57 -1.38 7.61
N LEU A 161 -8.94 -0.41 8.46
CA LEU A 161 -8.36 -0.29 9.80
C LEU A 161 -8.69 -1.50 10.67
N HIS A 162 -9.95 -1.97 10.62
CA HIS A 162 -10.36 -3.18 11.33
C HIS A 162 -9.61 -4.42 10.83
N LEU A 163 -9.62 -4.66 9.51
CA LEU A 163 -8.89 -5.79 8.91
C LEU A 163 -7.39 -5.71 9.17
N GLY A 164 -6.80 -4.51 9.09
CA GLY A 164 -5.39 -4.27 9.35
C GLY A 164 -4.98 -4.67 10.78
N ARG A 165 -5.82 -4.39 11.79
CA ARG A 165 -5.58 -4.83 13.17
C ARG A 165 -5.62 -6.35 13.32
N GLU A 166 -6.57 -7.02 12.67
CA GLU A 166 -6.61 -8.50 12.68
C GLU A 166 -5.40 -9.12 11.95
N LEU A 167 -4.97 -8.53 10.84
CA LEU A 167 -3.74 -8.95 10.14
C LEU A 167 -2.50 -8.76 11.01
N LEU A 168 -2.39 -7.66 11.77
CA LEU A 168 -1.29 -7.45 12.72
C LEU A 168 -1.21 -8.56 13.77
N ARG A 169 -2.36 -9.00 14.30
CA ARG A 169 -2.44 -10.13 15.23
C ARG A 169 -1.98 -11.44 14.57
N ALA A 170 -2.38 -11.67 13.32
CA ALA A 170 -1.92 -12.82 12.56
C ALA A 170 -0.41 -12.79 12.30
N PHE A 171 0.15 -11.63 11.95
CA PHE A 171 1.59 -11.46 11.80
C PHE A 171 2.33 -11.70 13.12
N ALA A 172 1.81 -11.19 14.24
CA ALA A 172 2.41 -11.40 15.56
C ALA A 172 2.46 -12.89 15.92
N LEU A 173 1.34 -13.61 15.77
CA LEU A 173 1.29 -15.07 15.99
C LEU A 173 2.21 -15.84 15.05
N GLY A 174 2.26 -15.47 13.76
CA GLY A 174 3.14 -16.10 12.77
C GLY A 174 4.63 -15.87 13.05
N LEU A 175 4.96 -14.75 13.71
CA LEU A 175 6.30 -14.46 14.21
C LEU A 175 6.61 -15.19 15.53
N GLY A 176 5.63 -15.83 16.17
CA GLY A 176 5.78 -16.44 17.49
C GLY A 176 5.77 -15.43 18.65
N LEU A 177 5.21 -14.24 18.41
CA LEU A 177 5.02 -13.19 19.40
C LEU A 177 3.65 -13.33 20.08
N GLU A 178 3.44 -12.56 21.14
CA GLU A 178 2.11 -12.41 21.74
C GLU A 178 1.16 -11.75 20.72
N GLU A 179 -0.08 -12.24 20.66
CA GLU A 179 -1.05 -11.91 19.62
C GLU A 179 -1.33 -10.40 19.52
N THR A 180 -1.44 -9.72 20.65
CA THR A 180 -1.77 -8.28 20.73
C THR A 180 -0.53 -7.38 20.73
N ARG A 181 0.67 -7.91 20.42
CA ARG A 181 1.95 -7.19 20.42
C ARG A 181 1.90 -5.81 19.74
N PHE A 182 1.18 -5.71 18.62
CA PHE A 182 1.15 -4.51 17.79
C PHE A 182 -0.10 -3.63 18.00
N ASP A 183 -1.08 -4.07 18.80
CA ASP A 183 -2.38 -3.39 18.93
C ASP A 183 -2.23 -1.92 19.38
N ALA A 184 -1.37 -1.67 20.37
CA ALA A 184 -1.14 -0.34 20.92
C ALA A 184 -0.42 0.61 19.96
N TRP A 185 0.16 0.11 18.87
CA TRP A 185 0.88 0.91 17.86
C TRP A 185 -0.02 1.37 16.72
N PHE A 186 -1.29 0.96 16.72
CA PHE A 186 -2.28 1.34 15.72
C PHE A 186 -3.52 1.92 16.41
N THR A 187 -3.34 2.87 17.32
CA THR A 187 -4.44 3.54 18.03
C THR A 187 -5.00 4.68 17.19
N GLN A 188 -4.13 5.55 16.68
CA GLN A 188 -4.45 6.67 15.78
C GLN A 188 -3.51 6.67 14.58
N PRO A 189 -3.53 5.58 13.78
CA PRO A 189 -2.50 5.37 12.78
C PRO A 189 -2.67 6.37 11.62
N PRO A 190 -1.59 6.98 11.11
CA PRO A 190 -1.62 7.79 9.90
C PRO A 190 -1.66 6.89 8.65
N SER A 191 -2.40 5.78 8.69
CA SER A 191 -2.52 4.86 7.58
C SER A 191 -3.20 5.55 6.39
N GLN A 192 -2.71 5.27 5.19
CA GLN A 192 -3.11 5.97 3.98
C GLN A 192 -3.95 5.06 3.09
N LEU A 193 -5.12 5.55 2.69
CA LEU A 193 -5.85 5.02 1.56
C LEU A 193 -5.43 5.77 0.29
N SER A 194 -5.25 5.08 -0.81
CA SER A 194 -5.02 5.73 -2.11
C SER A 194 -5.89 5.14 -3.20
N PHE A 195 -6.55 6.00 -3.95
CA PHE A 195 -7.19 5.63 -5.20
C PHE A 195 -6.19 5.84 -6.32
N ASN A 196 -5.84 4.79 -7.05
CA ASN A 196 -4.93 4.89 -8.19
C ASN A 196 -5.71 4.63 -9.48
N TYR A 197 -5.61 5.56 -10.42
CA TYR A 197 -6.20 5.47 -11.75
C TYR A 197 -5.10 5.38 -12.81
N TYR A 198 -5.15 4.30 -13.58
CA TYR A 198 -4.18 3.96 -14.61
C TYR A 198 -4.86 4.07 -15.98
N PRO A 199 -4.58 5.13 -16.76
CA PRO A 199 -5.19 5.30 -18.07
C PRO A 199 -4.71 4.23 -19.05
N VAL A 200 -5.45 4.07 -20.15
CA VAL A 200 -5.00 3.28 -21.31
C VAL A 200 -3.76 3.93 -21.92
N LEU A 201 -2.76 3.12 -22.25
CA LEU A 201 -1.56 3.62 -22.92
C LEU A 201 -1.91 4.14 -24.34
N PRO A 202 -1.35 5.28 -24.79
CA PRO A 202 -1.42 5.68 -26.18
C PRO A 202 -0.92 4.56 -27.10
N GLY A 203 -1.51 4.43 -28.30
CA GLY A 203 -1.20 3.32 -29.21
C GLY A 203 0.24 3.27 -29.72
N ASP A 204 1.01 4.35 -29.58
CA ASP A 204 2.43 4.48 -29.92
C ASP A 204 3.36 4.38 -28.70
N ALA A 205 2.82 4.19 -27.49
CA ALA A 205 3.60 4.04 -26.27
C ALA A 205 4.30 2.67 -26.20
N ASP A 206 5.44 2.63 -25.51
CA ASP A 206 6.10 1.36 -25.15
C ASP A 206 5.17 0.52 -24.25
N PRO A 207 4.84 -0.74 -24.60
CA PRO A 207 3.99 -1.59 -23.76
C PRO A 207 4.63 -1.93 -22.41
N ASP A 208 5.93 -1.71 -22.25
CA ASP A 208 6.63 -1.79 -20.97
C ASP A 208 6.77 -0.42 -20.30
N VAL A 209 5.92 0.55 -20.58
CA VAL A 209 5.76 1.70 -19.68
C VAL A 209 5.47 1.19 -18.28
N SER A 210 6.26 1.62 -17.30
CA SER A 210 5.85 1.42 -15.92
C SER A 210 4.72 2.41 -15.68
N ASN A 211 3.58 1.94 -15.21
CA ASN A 211 2.63 2.86 -14.63
C ASN A 211 3.10 3.25 -13.23
N MET A 212 3.57 2.25 -12.48
CA MET A 212 4.32 2.41 -11.23
C MET A 212 5.65 1.68 -11.39
N ILE A 213 6.76 2.36 -11.08
CA ILE A 213 8.11 1.79 -11.14
C ILE A 213 8.34 0.76 -10.03
N SER A 214 9.41 -0.02 -10.17
CA SER A 214 9.84 -0.99 -9.15
C SER A 214 10.14 -0.28 -7.82
N HIS A 215 9.48 -0.71 -6.75
CA HIS A 215 9.68 -0.17 -5.40
C HIS A 215 9.30 -1.19 -4.33
N THR A 216 9.66 -0.88 -3.08
CA THR A 216 9.11 -1.48 -1.87
C THR A 216 8.23 -0.46 -1.14
N ASP A 217 7.27 -0.96 -0.37
CA ASP A 217 6.43 -0.14 0.50
C ASP A 217 7.15 0.15 1.83
N GLU A 218 7.04 1.39 2.33
CA GLU A 218 7.75 1.78 3.55
C GLU A 218 7.06 1.29 4.84
N GLY A 219 5.72 1.25 4.87
CA GLY A 219 4.95 0.81 6.03
C GLY A 219 5.11 -0.69 6.34
N PRO A 220 4.51 -1.21 7.41
CA PRO A 220 4.62 -2.64 7.73
C PRO A 220 3.93 -3.56 6.73
N PHE A 221 2.79 -3.17 6.18
CA PHE A 221 2.10 -3.93 5.14
C PHE A 221 1.09 -3.07 4.39
N THR A 222 0.66 -3.57 3.24
CA THR A 222 -0.35 -2.94 2.38
C THR A 222 -1.47 -3.93 2.12
N ILE A 223 -2.73 -3.45 2.18
CA ILE A 223 -3.92 -4.17 1.75
C ILE A 223 -4.36 -3.57 0.41
N LEU A 224 -4.25 -4.33 -0.67
CA LEU A 224 -4.49 -3.84 -2.01
C LEU A 224 -5.75 -4.48 -2.60
N ALA A 225 -6.78 -3.65 -2.78
CA ALA A 225 -7.90 -3.98 -3.66
C ALA A 225 -7.56 -3.62 -5.10
N GLN A 226 -7.84 -4.52 -6.04
CA GLN A 226 -7.62 -4.30 -7.47
C GLN A 226 -8.92 -4.55 -8.24
N SER A 227 -9.15 -3.74 -9.27
CA SER A 227 -10.17 -4.04 -10.28
C SER A 227 -9.82 -5.34 -11.03
N ALA A 228 -10.74 -5.83 -11.87
CA ALA A 228 -10.52 -7.03 -12.68
C ALA A 228 -9.37 -6.92 -13.70
N VAL A 229 -8.81 -5.71 -13.89
CA VAL A 229 -7.66 -5.45 -14.76
C VAL A 229 -6.36 -5.67 -13.97
N GLY A 230 -5.57 -6.66 -14.41
CA GLY A 230 -4.27 -6.98 -13.82
C GLY A 230 -3.17 -5.97 -14.14
N GLY A 231 -1.93 -6.33 -13.83
CA GLY A 231 -0.75 -5.50 -14.10
C GLY A 231 0.19 -5.35 -12.92
N LEU A 232 -0.18 -5.83 -11.73
CA LEU A 232 0.75 -5.95 -10.61
C LEU A 232 1.77 -7.06 -10.91
N GLU A 233 3.04 -6.71 -10.78
CA GLU A 233 4.17 -7.64 -10.91
C GLU A 233 4.98 -7.64 -9.62
N VAL A 234 5.37 -8.82 -9.16
CA VAL A 234 6.16 -9.02 -7.94
C VAL A 234 7.50 -9.65 -8.32
N LYS A 235 8.59 -9.13 -7.76
CA LYS A 235 9.93 -9.68 -7.98
C LYS A 235 10.16 -10.85 -7.04
N ARG A 236 10.63 -11.99 -7.53
CA ARG A 236 11.04 -13.13 -6.70
C ARG A 236 12.44 -12.93 -6.17
N ARG A 237 12.81 -13.74 -5.16
CA ARG A 237 14.17 -13.79 -4.61
C ARG A 237 15.24 -14.17 -5.64
N ASP A 238 14.90 -14.97 -6.64
CA ASP A 238 15.79 -15.34 -7.76
C ASP A 238 15.94 -14.23 -8.82
N GLY A 239 15.26 -13.10 -8.62
CA GLY A 239 15.27 -11.94 -9.52
C GLY A 239 14.20 -11.96 -10.60
N ALA A 240 13.46 -13.06 -10.77
CA ALA A 240 12.41 -13.16 -11.78
C ALA A 240 11.15 -12.36 -11.39
N TRP A 241 10.43 -11.82 -12.37
CA TRP A 241 9.14 -11.15 -12.15
C TRP A 241 7.98 -12.12 -12.40
N ILE A 242 7.02 -12.16 -11.48
CA ILE A 242 5.77 -12.90 -11.63
C ILE A 242 4.57 -11.95 -11.64
N GLN A 243 3.50 -12.34 -12.33
CA GLN A 243 2.24 -11.59 -12.31
C GLN A 243 1.45 -11.94 -11.06
N ALA A 244 0.79 -10.94 -10.50
CA ALA A 244 -0.23 -11.11 -9.47
C ALA A 244 -1.59 -10.69 -10.07
N PRO A 245 -2.27 -11.59 -10.83
CA PRO A 245 -3.57 -11.28 -11.42
C PRO A 245 -4.65 -11.07 -10.35
N PRO A 246 -5.66 -10.23 -10.57
CA PRO A 246 -6.72 -10.02 -9.58
C PRO A 246 -7.53 -11.30 -9.38
N ILE A 247 -7.86 -11.60 -8.12
CA ILE A 247 -8.76 -12.70 -7.73
C ILE A 247 -10.02 -12.07 -7.15
N ALA A 248 -11.18 -12.42 -7.71
CA ALA A 248 -12.46 -11.89 -7.27
C ALA A 248 -12.71 -12.22 -5.79
N GLY A 249 -13.08 -11.21 -5.00
CA GLY A 249 -13.33 -11.36 -3.56
C GLY A 249 -12.08 -11.56 -2.71
N ALA A 250 -10.88 -11.28 -3.26
CA ALA A 250 -9.63 -11.32 -2.52
C ALA A 250 -8.93 -9.97 -2.51
N PHE A 251 -8.26 -9.65 -1.40
CA PHE A 251 -7.25 -8.60 -1.36
C PHE A 251 -5.87 -9.18 -1.64
N THR A 252 -5.00 -8.41 -2.29
CA THR A 252 -3.57 -8.70 -2.29
C THR A 252 -2.94 -8.05 -1.05
N ILE A 253 -2.21 -8.81 -0.25
CA ILE A 253 -1.47 -8.31 0.90
C ILE A 253 0.02 -8.40 0.59
N ASN A 254 0.76 -7.34 0.89
CA ASN A 254 2.21 -7.37 0.86
C ASN A 254 2.84 -6.78 2.11
N VAL A 255 3.96 -7.37 2.52
CA VAL A 255 4.80 -6.87 3.61
C VAL A 255 5.65 -5.73 3.09
N GLY A 256 5.82 -4.70 3.92
CA GLY A 256 6.72 -3.58 3.64
C GLY A 256 7.88 -3.49 4.63
N ASP A 257 8.69 -2.45 4.47
CA ASP A 257 9.99 -2.33 5.11
C ASP A 257 9.90 -2.35 6.65
N MET A 258 8.93 -1.66 7.26
CA MET A 258 8.82 -1.61 8.73
C MET A 258 8.53 -2.98 9.36
N MET A 259 7.78 -3.86 8.70
CA MET A 259 7.52 -5.21 9.20
C MET A 259 8.73 -6.11 9.00
N MET A 260 9.48 -5.93 7.91
CA MET A 260 10.79 -6.55 7.75
C MET A 260 11.73 -6.11 8.89
N TRP A 261 11.69 -4.84 9.31
CA TRP A 261 12.50 -4.37 10.44
C TRP A 261 12.04 -4.96 11.78
N TRP A 262 10.73 -4.93 12.08
CA TRP A 262 10.17 -5.55 13.29
C TRP A 262 10.52 -7.04 13.38
N SER A 263 10.41 -7.76 12.26
CA SER A 263 10.72 -9.18 12.17
C SER A 263 12.22 -9.50 12.07
N ASN A 264 13.08 -8.48 12.16
CA ASN A 264 14.53 -8.58 12.00
C ASN A 264 14.95 -9.32 10.71
N GLY A 265 14.22 -9.10 9.62
CA GLY A 265 14.51 -9.66 8.30
C GLY A 265 13.87 -11.02 8.03
N ARG A 266 13.09 -11.56 8.97
CA ARG A 266 12.39 -12.84 8.79
C ARG A 266 11.28 -12.72 7.75
N PHE A 267 10.44 -11.68 7.83
CA PHE A 267 9.50 -11.36 6.76
C PHE A 267 10.15 -10.42 5.75
N ILE A 268 9.83 -10.60 4.46
CA ILE A 268 10.50 -9.90 3.38
C ILE A 268 9.62 -8.82 2.77
N SER A 269 10.14 -7.59 2.78
CA SER A 269 9.64 -6.49 1.95
C SER A 269 10.19 -6.66 0.54
N ASN A 270 9.31 -6.91 -0.42
CA ASN A 270 9.72 -7.34 -1.76
C ASN A 270 9.35 -6.33 -2.84
N TYR A 271 10.19 -6.25 -3.88
CA TYR A 271 9.99 -5.31 -4.96
C TYR A 271 8.75 -5.66 -5.78
N HIS A 272 7.97 -4.64 -6.10
CA HIS A 272 6.80 -4.77 -6.96
C HIS A 272 6.65 -3.55 -7.87
N ARG A 273 5.93 -3.72 -8.98
CA ARG A 273 5.66 -2.67 -9.98
C ARG A 273 4.29 -2.87 -10.63
N VAL A 274 3.82 -1.86 -11.35
CA VAL A 274 2.54 -1.93 -12.07
C VAL A 274 2.71 -1.58 -13.54
N ARG A 275 2.15 -2.44 -14.41
CA ARG A 275 2.11 -2.28 -15.87
C ARG A 275 0.72 -2.63 -16.40
N ASN A 276 -0.07 -1.63 -16.72
CA ASN A 276 -1.34 -1.78 -17.43
C ASN A 276 -1.04 -1.96 -18.93
N ARG A 277 -1.02 -3.21 -19.38
CA ARG A 277 -0.83 -3.57 -20.80
C ARG A 277 -2.14 -3.75 -21.56
N THR A 278 -3.26 -3.42 -20.95
CA THR A 278 -4.59 -3.64 -21.53
C THR A 278 -5.10 -2.37 -22.23
N ASP A 279 -6.14 -2.53 -23.04
CA ASP A 279 -6.89 -1.46 -23.68
C ASP A 279 -8.02 -0.91 -22.79
N VAL A 280 -8.01 -1.27 -21.50
CA VAL A 280 -9.00 -0.85 -20.50
C VAL A 280 -8.29 -0.10 -19.37
N GLU A 281 -8.96 0.92 -18.84
CA GLU A 281 -8.53 1.64 -17.66
C GLU A 281 -8.44 0.70 -16.45
N ARG A 282 -7.41 0.88 -15.62
CA ARG A 282 -7.23 0.09 -14.39
C ARG A 282 -7.42 0.98 -13.17
N PHE A 283 -8.13 0.44 -12.18
CA PHE A 283 -8.24 1.03 -10.85
C PHE A 283 -7.65 0.10 -9.80
N SER A 284 -7.04 0.68 -8.78
CA SER A 284 -6.69 -0.03 -7.55
C SER A 284 -6.78 0.88 -6.35
N VAL A 285 -7.10 0.32 -5.18
CA VAL A 285 -7.28 1.05 -3.94
C VAL A 285 -6.40 0.45 -2.84
N PRO A 286 -5.07 0.72 -2.81
CA PRO A 286 -4.22 0.31 -1.70
C PRO A 286 -4.52 1.09 -0.42
N TYR A 287 -4.56 0.35 0.69
CA TYR A 287 -4.46 0.85 2.05
C TYR A 287 -3.08 0.51 2.61
N PHE A 288 -2.27 1.54 2.82
CA PHE A 288 -0.93 1.45 3.40
C PHE A 288 -1.04 1.56 4.92
N ALA A 289 -0.91 0.43 5.61
CA ALA A 289 -0.88 0.43 7.06
C ALA A 289 0.39 1.15 7.53
N ASN A 290 0.22 2.12 8.43
CA ASN A 290 1.32 2.81 9.08
C ASN A 290 1.02 2.92 10.58
N PRO A 291 1.95 2.54 11.47
CA PRO A 291 1.77 2.68 12.91
C PRO A 291 1.70 4.16 13.32
N ASP A 292 1.20 4.41 14.53
CA ASP A 292 1.13 5.72 15.15
C ASP A 292 2.48 6.43 15.10
N ARG A 293 2.47 7.75 14.88
CA ARG A 293 3.70 8.52 14.59
C ARG A 293 4.73 8.50 15.73
N SER A 294 4.28 8.29 16.96
CA SER A 294 5.11 8.18 18.16
C SER A 294 5.87 6.86 18.27
N VAL A 295 5.47 5.84 17.52
CA VAL A 295 6.06 4.49 17.56
C VAL A 295 7.50 4.53 17.06
N VAL A 296 8.37 3.80 17.74
CA VAL A 296 9.72 3.48 17.29
C VAL A 296 9.70 2.08 16.68
N VAL A 297 9.96 2.01 15.38
CA VAL A 297 10.08 0.75 14.64
C VAL A 297 11.49 0.22 14.82
N GLU A 298 11.62 -0.92 15.49
CA GLU A 298 12.88 -1.61 15.72
C GLU A 298 12.70 -3.13 15.81
N PRO A 299 13.75 -3.93 15.53
CA PRO A 299 13.70 -5.38 15.67
C PRO A 299 13.11 -5.82 17.01
N GLN A 300 12.12 -6.72 16.98
CA GLN A 300 11.50 -7.22 18.20
C GLN A 300 12.51 -8.05 19.01
N PRO A 301 12.64 -7.83 20.33
CA PRO A 301 13.66 -8.49 21.14
C PRO A 301 13.70 -10.02 21.01
N GLU A 302 12.54 -10.65 20.86
CA GLU A 302 12.39 -12.10 20.72
C GLU A 302 12.89 -12.65 19.37
N LEU A 303 13.03 -11.77 18.37
CA LEU A 303 13.45 -12.10 16.99
C LEU A 303 14.90 -11.69 16.72
N ILE A 304 15.57 -11.08 17.70
CA ILE A 304 16.98 -10.73 17.63
C ILE A 304 17.80 -11.97 18.01
N GLY A 305 18.39 -12.62 17.00
CA GLY A 305 19.38 -13.69 17.19
C GLY A 305 20.77 -13.11 17.52
N ASP A 306 21.72 -13.26 16.60
CA ASP A 306 23.12 -12.81 16.77
C ASP A 306 23.28 -11.28 16.76
N GLY A 307 22.22 -10.52 16.47
CA GLY A 307 22.21 -9.07 16.49
C GLY A 307 21.01 -8.46 15.77
N ALA A 308 20.75 -7.18 16.06
CA ALA A 308 19.76 -6.38 15.35
C ALA A 308 20.30 -5.99 13.97
N LEU A 309 19.60 -6.36 12.90
CA LEU A 309 19.97 -6.05 11.52
C LEU A 309 19.56 -4.63 11.10
N TYR A 310 18.58 -4.05 11.79
CA TYR A 310 17.99 -2.76 11.45
C TYR A 310 18.07 -1.80 12.63
N PRO A 311 18.45 -0.53 12.41
CA PRO A 311 18.45 0.48 13.47
C PRO A 311 17.01 0.92 13.82
N PRO A 312 16.76 1.36 15.05
CA PRO A 312 15.48 1.93 15.44
C PRO A 312 15.16 3.19 14.64
N VAL A 313 13.90 3.34 14.24
CA VAL A 313 13.40 4.51 13.52
C VAL A 313 12.05 4.94 14.08
N ARG A 314 11.95 6.17 14.57
CA ARG A 314 10.66 6.78 14.92
C ARG A 314 9.86 7.07 13.65
N VAL A 315 8.57 6.73 13.66
CA VAL A 315 7.69 6.85 12.49
C VAL A 315 7.56 8.30 12.03
N ALA A 316 7.37 9.25 12.95
CA ALA A 316 7.31 10.68 12.62
C ALA A 316 8.54 11.16 11.83
N ASP A 317 9.75 10.76 12.26
CA ASP A 317 11.00 11.14 11.61
C ASP A 317 11.15 10.47 10.23
N HIS A 318 10.64 9.24 10.09
CA HIS A 318 10.59 8.54 8.82
C HIS A 318 9.69 9.28 7.83
N LEU A 319 8.45 9.57 8.22
CA LEU A 319 7.46 10.27 7.40
C LEU A 319 7.94 11.69 7.04
N ALA A 320 8.57 12.41 7.97
CA ALA A 320 9.14 13.73 7.70
C ALA A 320 10.28 13.70 6.68
N ARG A 321 11.13 12.66 6.70
CA ARG A 321 12.20 12.49 5.69
C ARG A 321 11.62 12.20 4.31
N PHE A 322 10.66 11.28 4.23
CA PHE A 322 9.92 11.00 2.99
C PHE A 322 9.28 12.27 2.44
N TYR A 323 8.62 13.04 3.31
CA TYR A 323 7.99 14.29 2.94
C TYR A 323 8.98 15.37 2.47
N LYS A 324 10.11 15.52 3.15
CA LYS A 324 11.18 16.44 2.75
C LYS A 324 11.81 16.07 1.41
N GLN A 325 11.77 14.81 1.00
CA GLN A 325 12.18 14.40 -0.35
C GLN A 325 11.13 14.81 -1.38
N LEU A 326 9.84 14.60 -1.09
CA LEU A 326 8.73 15.02 -1.97
C LEU A 326 8.76 16.54 -2.24
N SER A 327 9.01 17.37 -1.22
CA SER A 327 9.04 18.83 -1.38
C SER A 327 10.24 19.36 -2.17
N LYS A 328 11.30 18.56 -2.34
CA LYS A 328 12.52 18.95 -3.08
C LYS A 328 12.44 18.67 -4.59
N ASN A 329 11.51 17.84 -5.03
CA ASN A 329 11.26 17.56 -6.44
C ASN A 329 9.83 17.99 -6.84
N PRO A 330 9.51 19.30 -6.85
CA PRO A 330 8.19 19.77 -7.24
C PRO A 330 7.82 19.37 -8.67
N HIS A 331 8.80 19.14 -9.57
CA HIS A 331 8.52 18.68 -10.94
C HIS A 331 8.18 17.18 -11.05
N GLU A 332 8.28 16.39 -9.98
CA GLU A 332 7.79 15.00 -9.96
C GLU A 332 6.31 14.90 -9.55
N THR A 333 5.71 15.96 -8.98
CA THR A 333 4.29 15.92 -8.53
C THR A 333 3.51 17.23 -8.53
N TYR A 334 4.07 18.39 -8.86
CA TYR A 334 3.39 19.68 -8.74
C TYR A 334 3.91 20.67 -9.78
N ASN A 335 3.43 20.55 -11.02
CA ASN A 335 3.14 21.68 -11.91
C ASN A 335 2.18 21.21 -12.98
#